data_AF-A0A1I4A003-F1
#
_entry.id   AF-A0A1I4A003-F1
#
_cell.length_a   1.000
_cell.length_b   1.000
_cell.length_c   1.000
_cell.angle_alpha   90.00
_cell.angle_beta   90.00
_cell.angle_gamma   90.00
#
_symmetry.space_group_name_H-M   'P 1'
#
loop_
_entity.id
_entity.type
_entity.pdbx_description
1 polymer ?
#
loop_
_entity_poly.entity_id
_entity_poly.type
_entity_poly.pdbx_seq_one_letter_code
_entity_poly.pdbx_strand_id
1 'polypeptide(L)'
;MVRVSAAAYRVGDWFAIPLADGTFAPGRVVFHTPPQGVLGYVFAPRPTLPTRAELADLEPGDALLAQRFSGLHIGDPWPLLGGAGDVDRSRWKTPEFETDLRDVYPEGREVRVDLVDDQLRRVHFFHAPLSELGRRQYGGVMGAVALERWLLQQVRANALVPLRTQPWWDDPTPVPPGTGPSPAPEHLSDRVVVVVPGRGRSVGDMVEMTLMLGLEPEVGEVDGTMRSPNESEISVYGPDGRRLADRVLELVRPLRAPALRLLVRAGDQEWTLRPHE
;
A
#
# COMPACT_ATOMS: atom_id res chain seq x y z
N MET A 1 -25.72 -14.67 15.83
CA MET A 1 -24.44 -14.13 15.32
C MET A 1 -24.22 -12.78 15.99
N VAL A 2 -23.47 -12.76 17.09
CA VAL A 2 -23.20 -11.53 17.85
C VAL A 2 -22.14 -10.75 17.08
N ARG A 3 -22.48 -9.55 16.62
CA ARG A 3 -21.49 -8.59 16.13
C ARG A 3 -20.63 -8.21 17.34
N VAL A 4 -19.38 -8.64 17.37
CA VAL A 4 -18.37 -8.02 18.22
C VAL A 4 -18.35 -6.54 17.84
N SER A 5 -18.60 -5.67 18.82
CA SER A 5 -18.70 -4.23 18.60
C SER A 5 -17.40 -3.71 18.01
N ALA A 6 -17.50 -2.97 16.91
CA ALA A 6 -16.40 -2.13 16.45
C ALA A 6 -15.93 -1.22 17.59
N ALA A 7 -14.61 -1.13 17.77
CA ALA A 7 -13.86 -0.12 18.55
C ALA A 7 -13.79 -0.26 20.09
N ALA A 8 -13.12 -1.31 20.61
CA ALA A 8 -12.57 -1.28 21.97
C ALA A 8 -11.10 -0.79 22.04
N TYR A 9 -10.47 -0.51 20.91
CA TYR A 9 -9.08 -0.04 20.83
C TYR A 9 -8.98 1.24 20.00
N ARG A 10 -7.95 2.04 20.29
CA ARG A 10 -7.65 3.34 19.69
C ARG A 10 -6.18 3.46 19.29
N VAL A 11 -5.87 4.52 18.53
CA VAL A 11 -4.48 4.92 18.27
C VAL A 11 -3.73 5.06 19.59
N GLY A 12 -2.52 4.50 19.64
CA GLY A 12 -1.65 4.47 20.81
C GLY A 12 -1.83 3.24 21.71
N ASP A 13 -2.88 2.44 21.51
CA ASP A 13 -3.06 1.22 22.29
C ASP A 13 -2.04 0.15 21.91
N TRP A 14 -1.57 -0.55 22.94
CA TRP A 14 -0.81 -1.77 22.83
C TRP A 14 -1.72 -2.98 22.90
N PHE A 15 -1.38 -4.00 22.12
CA PHE A 15 -2.02 -5.30 22.12
C PHE A 15 -0.96 -6.40 22.07
N ALA A 16 -1.36 -7.65 22.30
CA ALA A 16 -0.52 -8.81 22.10
C ALA A 16 -1.19 -9.80 21.15
N ILE A 17 -0.44 -10.28 20.16
CA ILE A 17 -0.87 -11.33 19.24
C ILE A 17 -0.43 -12.66 19.87
N PRO A 18 -1.36 -13.51 20.34
CA PRO A 18 -1.03 -14.85 20.78
C PRO A 18 -0.59 -15.69 19.58
N LEU A 19 0.57 -16.34 19.68
CA LEU A 19 1.07 -17.25 18.65
C LEU A 19 0.84 -18.70 19.06
N ALA A 20 0.76 -19.59 18.07
CA ALA A 20 0.43 -21.00 18.29
C ALA A 20 1.48 -21.77 19.11
N ASP A 21 2.67 -21.23 19.29
CA ASP A 21 3.72 -21.80 20.16
C ASP A 21 3.66 -21.30 21.62
N GLY A 22 2.63 -20.52 21.97
CA GLY A 22 2.43 -19.99 23.31
C GLY A 22 3.15 -18.66 23.58
N THR A 23 3.90 -18.13 22.60
CA THR A 23 4.50 -16.80 22.71
C THR A 23 3.51 -15.69 22.35
N PHE A 24 3.88 -14.45 22.67
CA PHE A 24 3.06 -13.26 22.44
C PHE A 24 3.87 -12.21 21.68
N ALA A 25 3.46 -11.85 20.47
CA ALA A 25 4.04 -10.73 19.75
C ALA A 25 3.36 -9.41 20.15
N PRO A 26 4.06 -8.46 20.79
CA PRO A 26 3.48 -7.16 21.09
C PRO A 26 3.17 -6.42 19.78
N GLY A 27 2.08 -5.67 19.78
CA GLY A 27 1.71 -4.79 18.69
C GLY A 27 1.25 -3.42 19.19
N ARG A 28 1.51 -2.37 18.41
CA ARG A 28 1.04 -1.00 18.70
C ARG A 28 0.17 -0.49 17.57
N VAL A 29 -0.99 0.07 17.90
CA VAL A 29 -1.87 0.75 16.93
C VAL A 29 -1.36 2.16 16.70
N VAL A 30 -0.96 2.48 15.48
CA VAL A 30 -0.37 3.79 15.10
C VAL A 30 -1.38 4.66 14.36
N PHE A 31 -2.13 4.07 13.43
CA PHE A 31 -3.27 4.74 12.78
C PHE A 31 -4.48 3.82 12.80
N HIS A 32 -5.66 4.40 12.95
CA HIS A 32 -6.92 3.68 12.91
C HIS A 32 -7.96 4.55 12.21
N THR A 33 -8.38 4.11 11.03
CA THR A 33 -9.36 4.82 10.21
C THR A 33 -10.45 3.83 9.84
N PRO A 34 -11.58 3.78 10.57
CA PRO A 34 -12.71 2.94 10.19
C PRO A 34 -13.41 3.50 8.94
N PRO A 35 -13.74 2.68 7.92
CA PRO A 35 -13.52 1.23 7.81
C PRO A 35 -12.21 0.84 7.09
N GLN A 36 -11.35 1.80 6.74
CA GLN A 36 -10.14 1.60 5.93
C GLN A 36 -9.13 0.61 6.56
N GLY A 37 -9.04 0.58 7.90
CA GLY A 37 -8.23 -0.39 8.63
C GLY A 37 -7.37 0.23 9.74
N VAL A 38 -6.30 -0.49 10.09
CA VAL A 38 -5.34 -0.12 11.13
C VAL A 38 -3.93 -0.20 10.56
N LEU A 39 -3.07 0.79 10.81
CA LEU A 39 -1.61 0.58 10.70
C LEU A 39 -1.11 0.22 12.08
N GLY A 40 -0.46 -0.92 12.18
CA GLY A 40 0.19 -1.32 13.42
C GLY A 40 1.62 -1.75 13.21
N TYR A 41 2.39 -1.62 14.28
CA TYR A 41 3.77 -2.06 14.38
C TYR A 41 3.81 -3.29 15.27
N VAL A 42 4.40 -4.38 14.80
CA VAL A 42 4.48 -5.66 15.50
C VAL A 42 5.93 -5.95 15.84
N PHE A 43 6.17 -6.33 17.10
CA PHE A 43 7.49 -6.52 17.70
C PHE A 43 7.82 -7.99 17.86
N ALA A 44 9.09 -8.26 18.21
CA ALA A 44 9.56 -9.61 18.46
C ALA A 44 8.71 -10.33 19.54
N PRO A 45 8.34 -11.61 19.32
CA PRO A 45 7.57 -12.38 20.30
C PRO A 45 8.29 -12.54 21.63
N ARG A 46 7.50 -12.59 22.70
CA ARG A 46 7.95 -12.81 24.07
C ARG A 46 7.34 -14.10 24.63
N PRO A 47 8.06 -14.80 25.53
CA PRO A 47 7.58 -16.08 26.09
C PRO A 47 6.35 -15.92 26.99
N THR A 48 6.11 -14.72 27.50
CA THR A 48 4.96 -14.38 28.37
C THR A 48 4.27 -13.14 27.86
N LEU A 49 3.02 -12.94 28.28
CA LEU A 49 2.27 -11.73 27.96
C LEU A 49 3.03 -10.49 28.48
N PRO A 50 3.43 -9.54 27.61
CA PRO A 50 4.16 -8.36 28.04
C PRO A 50 3.30 -7.44 28.90
N THR A 51 3.94 -6.83 29.89
CA THR A 51 3.39 -5.73 30.67
C THR A 51 3.62 -4.40 29.96
N ARG A 52 2.79 -3.40 30.27
CA ARG A 52 2.93 -2.05 29.72
C ARG A 52 4.28 -1.39 30.00
N ALA A 53 4.87 -1.66 31.17
CA ALA A 53 6.18 -1.12 31.52
C ALA A 53 7.26 -1.61 30.56
N GLU A 54 7.24 -2.90 30.21
CA GLU A 54 8.25 -3.47 29.30
C GLU A 54 8.04 -3.08 27.82
N LEU A 55 6.90 -2.45 27.50
CA LEU A 55 6.60 -1.92 26.17
C LEU A 55 6.90 -0.42 26.06
N ALA A 56 7.10 0.28 27.19
CA ALA A 56 7.27 1.72 27.21
C ALA A 56 8.53 2.19 26.45
N ASP A 57 9.57 1.37 26.46
CA ASP A 57 10.88 1.67 25.86
C ASP A 57 10.99 1.20 24.40
N LEU A 58 9.96 0.56 23.84
CA LEU A 58 10.00 0.09 22.46
C LEU A 58 9.87 1.25 21.47
N GLU A 59 10.82 1.33 20.56
CA GLU A 59 10.83 2.32 19.50
C GLU A 59 10.25 1.76 18.19
N PRO A 60 9.71 2.62 17.29
CA PRO A 60 9.24 2.20 15.97
C PRO A 60 10.22 1.29 15.22
N GLY A 61 11.53 1.57 15.34
CA GLY A 61 12.60 0.84 14.66
C GLY A 61 12.89 -0.55 15.24
N ASP A 62 12.39 -0.87 16.45
CA ASP A 62 12.45 -2.20 17.07
C ASP A 62 11.37 -3.16 16.56
N ALA A 63 10.35 -2.64 15.87
CA ALA A 63 9.35 -3.50 15.27
C ALA A 63 10.00 -4.44 14.24
N LEU A 64 9.40 -5.60 14.04
CA LEU A 64 9.76 -6.53 12.97
C LEU A 64 8.89 -6.33 11.72
N LEU A 65 7.74 -5.70 11.90
CA LEU A 65 6.74 -5.48 10.85
C LEU A 65 5.99 -4.19 11.13
N ALA A 66 5.80 -3.34 10.11
CA ALA A 66 4.82 -2.27 10.10
C ALA A 66 3.84 -2.52 8.93
N GLN A 67 2.58 -2.79 9.24
CA GLN A 67 1.63 -3.32 8.26
C GLN A 67 0.21 -2.74 8.43
N ARG A 68 -0.51 -2.64 7.30
CA ARG A 68 -1.95 -2.41 7.31
C ARG A 68 -2.71 -3.69 7.64
N PHE A 69 -3.60 -3.60 8.61
CA PHE A 69 -4.42 -4.69 9.08
C PHE A 69 -5.91 -4.40 8.91
N SER A 70 -6.70 -5.46 8.75
CA SER A 70 -8.15 -5.41 8.82
C SER A 70 -8.67 -6.57 9.65
N GLY A 71 -9.87 -6.42 10.22
CA GLY A 71 -10.50 -7.50 11.01
C GLY A 71 -9.63 -8.00 12.15
N LEU A 72 -8.91 -7.09 12.83
CA LEU A 72 -8.07 -7.45 13.96
C LEU A 72 -8.91 -7.96 15.13
N HIS A 73 -8.38 -8.97 15.81
CA HIS A 73 -8.96 -9.61 16.99
C HIS A 73 -8.59 -8.90 18.31
N ILE A 74 -8.26 -7.60 18.27
CA ILE A 74 -7.86 -6.83 19.47
C ILE A 74 -9.04 -6.71 20.43
N GLY A 75 -8.81 -7.11 21.68
CA GLY A 75 -9.81 -7.20 22.74
C GLY A 75 -10.40 -8.60 22.90
N ASP A 76 -10.41 -9.41 21.83
CA ASP A 76 -10.81 -10.83 21.84
C ASP A 76 -10.51 -11.51 20.48
N PRO A 77 -9.70 -12.58 20.42
CA PRO A 77 -8.87 -13.16 21.48
C PRO A 77 -7.55 -12.43 21.79
N TRP A 78 -7.16 -11.38 21.06
CA TRP A 78 -5.87 -10.73 21.29
C TRP A 78 -5.94 -9.79 22.49
N PRO A 79 -5.14 -10.00 23.55
CA PRO A 79 -5.21 -9.16 24.73
C PRO A 79 -4.93 -7.69 24.39
N LEU A 80 -5.84 -6.81 24.81
CA LEU A 80 -5.63 -5.37 24.82
C LEU A 80 -4.83 -5.01 26.08
N LEU A 81 -3.65 -4.45 25.91
CA LEU A 81 -2.73 -4.09 27.00
C LEU A 81 -2.89 -2.60 27.40
N GLY A 82 -3.73 -1.87 26.66
CA GLY A 82 -4.02 -0.45 26.85
C GLY A 82 -2.98 0.48 26.23
N GLY A 83 -3.30 1.77 26.16
CA GLY A 83 -2.47 2.79 25.52
C GLY A 83 -1.84 3.79 26.47
N ALA A 84 -0.56 4.07 26.24
CA ALA A 84 0.29 5.00 26.98
C ALA A 84 0.62 6.23 26.14
N GLY A 85 -0.33 7.16 26.06
CA GLY A 85 -0.10 8.48 25.48
C GLY A 85 -0.17 8.56 23.95
N ASP A 86 -0.03 9.80 23.47
CA ASP A 86 -0.13 10.14 22.06
C ASP A 86 0.96 9.44 21.22
N VAL A 87 0.60 9.05 20.00
CA VAL A 87 1.54 8.52 19.02
C VAL A 87 2.18 9.69 18.30
N ASP A 88 3.46 9.93 18.57
CA ASP A 88 4.24 10.91 17.82
C ASP A 88 4.44 10.43 16.38
N ARG A 89 3.67 11.02 15.46
CA ARG A 89 3.67 10.66 14.04
C ARG A 89 5.01 10.92 13.34
N SER A 90 5.84 11.80 13.89
CA SER A 90 7.19 12.02 13.34
C SER A 90 8.11 10.82 13.59
N ARG A 91 7.85 10.07 14.67
CA ARG A 91 8.56 8.83 15.04
C ARG A 91 7.90 7.60 14.44
N TRP A 92 6.56 7.50 14.50
CA TRP A 92 5.78 6.37 13.97
C TRP A 92 5.25 6.68 12.57
N LYS A 93 6.15 6.72 11.59
CA LYS A 93 5.83 7.10 10.19
C LYS A 93 5.01 6.01 9.48
N THR A 94 4.34 6.34 8.39
CA THR A 94 3.80 5.30 7.49
C THR A 94 4.93 4.79 6.59
N PRO A 95 5.22 3.47 6.54
CA PRO A 95 6.24 2.94 5.65
C PRO A 95 5.75 2.92 4.20
N GLU A 96 6.68 2.77 3.27
CA GLU A 96 6.35 2.35 1.91
C GLU A 96 5.98 0.86 1.90
N PHE A 97 5.00 0.50 1.09
CA PHE A 97 4.50 -0.87 1.00
C PHE A 97 4.73 -1.45 -0.38
N GLU A 98 5.41 -2.58 -0.50
CA GLU A 98 5.65 -3.25 -1.78
C GLU A 98 4.74 -4.46 -2.00
N THR A 99 4.16 -4.60 -3.18
CA THR A 99 3.43 -5.81 -3.59
C THR A 99 4.24 -6.52 -4.67
N ASP A 100 4.65 -7.76 -4.41
CA ASP A 100 5.18 -8.64 -5.46
C ASP A 100 4.04 -8.98 -6.42
N LEU A 101 4.12 -8.47 -7.64
CA LEU A 101 3.06 -8.67 -8.63
C LEU A 101 3.07 -10.09 -9.19
N ARG A 102 4.14 -10.88 -8.97
CA ARG A 102 4.26 -12.26 -9.48
C ARG A 102 3.28 -13.24 -8.86
N ASP A 103 2.88 -12.99 -7.61
CA ASP A 103 1.88 -13.79 -6.92
C ASP A 103 0.50 -13.68 -7.56
N VAL A 104 0.23 -12.57 -8.24
CA VAL A 104 -1.05 -12.29 -8.91
C VAL A 104 -0.93 -12.53 -10.42
N TYR A 105 0.23 -12.22 -10.98
CA TYR A 105 0.54 -12.29 -12.41
C TYR A 105 1.94 -12.89 -12.57
N PRO A 106 2.07 -14.19 -12.87
CA PRO A 106 3.38 -14.86 -12.93
C PRO A 106 4.42 -14.19 -13.86
N GLU A 107 3.94 -13.44 -14.85
CA GLU A 107 4.77 -12.67 -15.80
C GLU A 107 5.19 -11.28 -15.27
N GLY A 108 4.78 -10.91 -14.05
CA GLY A 108 5.07 -9.62 -13.43
C GLY A 108 6.57 -9.36 -13.35
N ARG A 109 7.02 -8.26 -13.96
CA ARG A 109 8.45 -7.89 -14.03
C ARG A 109 8.85 -6.79 -13.06
N GLU A 110 7.90 -6.34 -12.27
CA GLU A 110 8.00 -5.15 -11.41
C GLU A 110 7.35 -5.41 -10.06
N VAL A 111 7.72 -4.56 -9.11
CA VAL A 111 7.14 -4.52 -7.77
C VAL A 111 6.32 -3.24 -7.66
N ARG A 112 5.06 -3.34 -7.23
CA ARG A 112 4.25 -2.15 -6.99
C ARG A 112 4.54 -1.58 -5.61
N VAL A 113 4.93 -0.31 -5.53
CA VAL A 113 5.19 0.41 -4.29
C VAL A 113 4.04 1.36 -3.98
N ASP A 114 3.25 1.07 -2.96
CA ASP A 114 2.18 1.93 -2.47
C ASP A 114 2.72 2.94 -1.42
N LEU A 115 2.41 4.22 -1.65
CA LEU A 115 2.52 5.28 -0.66
C LEU A 115 1.16 5.54 -0.03
N VAL A 116 1.13 5.62 1.30
CA VAL A 116 -0.10 5.68 2.08
C VAL A 116 -0.04 6.86 3.06
N ASP A 117 -1.14 7.61 3.18
CA ASP A 117 -1.25 8.71 4.14
C ASP A 117 -1.60 8.24 5.56
N ASP A 118 -1.70 9.20 6.49
CA ASP A 118 -2.09 8.94 7.89
C ASP A 118 -3.56 8.50 8.03
N GLN A 119 -4.37 8.62 6.98
CA GLN A 119 -5.73 8.11 6.89
C GLN A 119 -5.78 6.70 6.29
N LEU A 120 -4.64 6.07 6.07
CA LEU A 120 -4.49 4.75 5.44
C LEU A 120 -5.02 4.68 4.01
N ARG A 121 -5.12 5.83 3.35
CA ARG A 121 -5.50 5.94 1.95
C ARG A 121 -4.23 5.85 1.13
N ARG A 122 -4.27 5.03 0.09
CA ARG A 122 -3.22 5.05 -0.93
C ARG A 122 -3.28 6.41 -1.61
N VAL A 123 -2.24 7.21 -1.44
CA VAL A 123 -2.13 8.54 -2.06
C VAL A 123 -1.41 8.50 -3.39
N HIS A 124 -0.48 7.55 -3.51
CA HIS A 124 0.27 7.31 -4.72
C HIS A 124 0.73 5.85 -4.74
N PHE A 125 1.11 5.37 -5.90
CA PHE A 125 1.97 4.22 -6.02
C PHE A 125 2.77 4.37 -7.30
N PHE A 126 3.90 3.69 -7.37
CA PHE A 126 4.72 3.57 -8.57
C PHE A 126 5.25 2.15 -8.70
N HIS A 127 5.86 1.83 -9.83
CA HIS A 127 6.52 0.55 -10.03
C HIS A 127 8.02 0.68 -9.84
N ALA A 128 8.61 -0.33 -9.22
CA ALA A 128 10.04 -0.46 -9.05
C ALA A 128 10.54 -1.73 -9.75
N PRO A 129 11.80 -1.75 -10.24
CA PRO A 129 12.41 -2.95 -10.80
C PRO A 129 12.37 -4.11 -9.80
N LEU A 130 12.26 -5.36 -10.29
CA LEU A 130 12.30 -6.57 -9.43
C LEU A 130 13.55 -6.67 -8.55
N SER A 131 14.66 -6.04 -8.94
CA SER A 131 15.87 -5.95 -8.11
C SER A 131 15.68 -5.16 -6.81
N GLU A 132 14.57 -4.42 -6.68
CA GLU A 132 14.17 -3.73 -5.46
C GLU A 132 13.23 -4.53 -4.56
N LEU A 133 12.84 -5.75 -4.94
CA LEU A 133 12.00 -6.59 -4.09
C LEU A 133 12.68 -6.86 -2.73
N GLY A 134 11.89 -6.79 -1.65
CA GLY A 134 12.33 -6.94 -0.27
C GLY A 134 12.95 -5.69 0.33
N ARG A 135 12.96 -4.57 -0.40
CA ARG A 135 13.51 -3.29 0.10
C ARG A 135 12.49 -2.48 0.88
N ARG A 136 11.22 -2.89 0.98
CA ARG A 136 10.14 -2.15 1.66
C ARG A 136 9.27 -3.09 2.50
N GLN A 137 8.27 -2.56 3.21
CA GLN A 137 7.34 -3.42 3.95
C GLN A 137 6.41 -4.16 3.00
N TYR A 138 6.05 -5.39 3.34
CA TYR A 138 5.11 -6.16 2.54
C TYR A 138 3.77 -5.41 2.36
N GLY A 139 3.24 -5.43 1.14
CA GLY A 139 2.04 -4.72 0.75
C GLY A 139 0.75 -5.46 1.11
N GLY A 140 -0.38 -4.82 0.82
CA GLY A 140 -1.69 -5.39 1.11
C GLY A 140 -2.19 -5.19 2.55
N VAL A 141 -3.27 -5.90 2.86
CA VAL A 141 -3.98 -5.82 4.15
C VAL A 141 -4.06 -7.21 4.74
N MET A 142 -3.51 -7.38 5.94
CA MET A 142 -3.47 -8.69 6.60
C MET A 142 -4.60 -8.82 7.62
N GLY A 143 -5.37 -9.89 7.52
CA GLY A 143 -6.37 -10.27 8.52
C GLY A 143 -5.72 -10.89 9.77
N ALA A 144 -6.43 -10.91 10.90
CA ALA A 144 -5.90 -11.45 12.17
C ALA A 144 -5.32 -12.87 12.03
N VAL A 145 -6.09 -13.81 11.45
CA VAL A 145 -5.67 -15.21 11.29
C VAL A 145 -4.45 -15.35 10.36
N ALA A 146 -4.38 -14.52 9.32
CA ALA A 146 -3.24 -14.50 8.41
C ALA A 146 -1.99 -14.00 9.15
N LEU A 147 -2.13 -12.95 9.98
CA LEU A 147 -1.03 -12.38 10.75
C LEU A 147 -0.48 -13.37 11.77
N GLU A 148 -1.32 -14.03 12.56
CA GLU A 148 -0.87 -15.02 13.55
C GLU A 148 0.00 -16.12 12.91
N ARG A 149 -0.45 -16.67 11.78
CA ARG A 149 0.24 -17.77 11.08
C ARG A 149 1.50 -17.29 10.39
N TRP A 150 1.39 -16.20 9.62
CA TRP A 150 2.50 -15.64 8.88
C TRP A 150 3.62 -15.21 9.82
N LEU A 151 3.30 -14.47 10.88
CA LEU A 151 4.30 -13.97 11.83
C LEU A 151 5.08 -15.10 12.49
N LEU A 152 4.39 -16.14 12.97
CA LEU A 152 5.06 -17.31 13.57
C LEU A 152 5.97 -18.02 12.56
N GLN A 153 5.54 -18.17 11.31
CA GLN A 153 6.35 -18.76 10.26
C GLN A 153 7.62 -17.93 9.98
N GLN A 154 7.49 -16.61 9.86
CA GLN A 154 8.63 -15.74 9.58
C GLN A 154 9.61 -15.67 10.75
N VAL A 155 9.12 -15.64 12.00
CA VAL A 155 9.97 -15.68 13.20
C VAL A 155 10.74 -17.00 13.28
N ARG A 156 10.10 -18.14 13.03
CA ARG A 156 10.77 -19.46 13.01
C ARG A 156 11.81 -19.58 11.91
N ALA A 157 11.57 -18.95 10.76
CA ALA A 157 12.51 -18.88 9.67
C ALA A 157 13.65 -17.87 9.91
N ASN A 158 13.59 -17.09 11.00
CA ASN A 158 14.48 -15.95 11.26
C ASN A 158 14.53 -14.98 10.06
N ALA A 159 13.38 -14.78 9.41
CA ALA A 159 13.26 -14.00 8.18
C ALA A 159 12.93 -12.52 8.43
N LEU A 160 12.52 -12.17 9.66
CA LEU A 160 12.25 -10.79 10.05
C LEU A 160 13.46 -10.19 10.76
N VAL A 161 13.77 -8.95 10.40
CA VAL A 161 14.78 -8.13 11.06
C VAL A 161 14.15 -6.81 11.52
N PRO A 162 14.70 -6.16 12.56
CA PRO A 162 14.15 -4.89 13.04
C PRO A 162 14.02 -3.85 11.92
N LEU A 163 12.95 -3.05 11.93
CA LEU A 163 12.67 -2.08 10.87
C LEU A 163 13.83 -1.09 10.68
N ARG A 164 14.54 -0.72 11.77
CA ARG A 164 15.74 0.15 11.69
C ARG A 164 16.89 -0.37 10.83
N THR A 165 16.89 -1.67 10.54
CA THR A 165 17.93 -2.30 9.70
C THR A 165 17.52 -2.33 8.23
N GLN A 166 16.29 -1.93 7.91
CA GLN A 166 15.76 -1.93 6.56
C GLN A 166 16.26 -0.71 5.78
N PRO A 167 16.56 -0.85 4.47
CA PRO A 167 17.11 0.25 3.67
C PRO A 167 16.28 1.53 3.65
N TRP A 168 14.96 1.41 3.76
CA TRP A 168 14.00 2.51 3.70
C TRP A 168 13.78 3.23 5.04
N TRP A 169 14.36 2.74 6.15
CA TRP A 169 14.06 3.27 7.48
C TRP A 169 14.61 4.68 7.70
N ASP A 170 15.87 4.87 7.33
CA ASP A 170 16.58 6.15 7.45
C ASP A 170 16.42 7.02 6.20
N ASP A 171 15.91 6.45 5.10
CA ASP A 171 15.54 7.23 3.93
C ASP A 171 14.41 8.16 4.36
N PRO A 172 14.56 9.50 4.27
CA PRO A 172 13.44 10.39 4.48
C PRO A 172 12.34 9.91 3.54
N THR A 173 11.26 9.37 4.11
CA THR A 173 10.06 8.96 3.37
C THR A 173 9.88 10.00 2.28
N PRO A 174 10.03 9.65 0.98
CA PRO A 174 9.97 10.65 -0.06
C PRO A 174 8.67 11.38 0.20
N VAL A 175 8.78 12.68 0.50
CA VAL A 175 7.61 13.52 0.72
C VAL A 175 6.77 13.24 -0.52
N PRO A 176 5.57 12.65 -0.38
CA PRO A 176 4.81 12.24 -1.54
C PRO A 176 4.75 13.47 -2.43
N PRO A 177 5.29 13.42 -3.66
CA PRO A 177 5.43 14.61 -4.50
C PRO A 177 4.09 15.33 -4.47
N GLY A 178 4.09 16.56 -3.95
CA GLY A 178 2.95 17.08 -3.19
C GLY A 178 1.61 16.93 -3.90
N THR A 179 0.79 15.91 -3.58
CA THR A 179 -0.52 15.61 -4.22
C THR A 179 -0.55 15.71 -5.75
N GLY A 180 0.60 15.76 -6.39
CA GLY A 180 0.77 16.04 -7.79
C GLY A 180 1.27 14.78 -8.47
N PRO A 181 1.04 14.64 -9.78
CA PRO A 181 1.66 13.56 -10.53
C PRO A 181 3.18 13.60 -10.35
N SER A 182 3.82 12.43 -10.30
CA SER A 182 5.28 12.35 -10.39
C SER A 182 5.76 13.22 -11.55
N PRO A 183 6.84 14.01 -11.38
CA PRO A 183 7.41 14.75 -12.49
C PRO A 183 7.73 13.76 -13.61
N ALA A 184 7.35 14.11 -14.84
CA ALA A 184 7.58 13.26 -16.00
C ALA A 184 9.07 12.88 -16.06
N PRO A 185 9.42 11.60 -16.35
CA PRO A 185 10.80 11.24 -16.59
C PRO A 185 11.39 12.16 -17.68
N GLU A 186 12.62 12.66 -17.48
CA GLU A 186 13.23 13.67 -18.38
C GLU A 186 13.30 13.23 -19.87
N HIS A 187 13.10 11.93 -20.13
CA HIS A 187 13.13 11.28 -21.45
C HIS A 187 11.76 10.84 -21.98
N LEU A 188 10.67 10.99 -21.21
CA LEU A 188 9.29 10.67 -21.63
C LEU A 188 8.46 11.95 -21.56
N SER A 189 8.44 12.73 -22.64
CA SER A 189 7.79 14.05 -22.67
C SER A 189 6.26 13.96 -22.74
N ASP A 190 5.72 12.83 -23.21
CA ASP A 190 4.30 12.68 -23.45
C ASP A 190 3.64 11.78 -22.41
N ARG A 191 2.46 12.20 -21.96
CA ARG A 191 1.71 11.60 -20.84
C ARG A 191 0.25 11.40 -21.22
N VAL A 192 -0.24 10.18 -21.09
CA VAL A 192 -1.66 9.87 -21.17
C VAL A 192 -2.17 9.58 -19.76
N VAL A 193 -3.18 10.33 -19.33
CA VAL A 193 -3.87 10.11 -18.06
C VAL A 193 -5.22 9.46 -18.34
N VAL A 194 -5.43 8.27 -17.82
CA VAL A 194 -6.71 7.58 -17.88
C VAL A 194 -7.50 7.90 -16.62
N VAL A 195 -8.59 8.64 -16.77
CA VAL A 195 -9.51 9.00 -15.69
C VAL A 195 -10.66 8.01 -15.68
N VAL A 196 -10.73 7.22 -14.61
CA VAL A 196 -11.78 6.23 -14.36
C VAL A 196 -12.70 6.79 -13.28
N PRO A 197 -13.87 7.35 -13.63
CA PRO A 197 -14.79 7.88 -12.63
C PRO A 197 -15.55 6.74 -11.93
N GLY A 198 -15.93 7.00 -10.68
CA GLY A 198 -16.75 6.10 -9.89
C GLY A 198 -16.14 5.76 -8.54
N ARG A 199 -17.02 5.40 -7.60
CA ARG A 199 -16.64 4.91 -6.28
C ARG A 199 -16.36 3.42 -6.36
N GLY A 200 -15.09 3.02 -6.40
CA GLY A 200 -14.72 1.61 -6.27
C GLY A 200 -13.30 1.32 -6.75
N ARG A 201 -12.57 0.50 -5.98
CA ARG A 201 -11.22 0.06 -6.34
C ARG A 201 -11.21 -0.76 -7.64
N SER A 202 -12.25 -1.56 -7.89
CA SER A 202 -12.24 -2.59 -8.92
C SER A 202 -12.04 -2.10 -10.35
N VAL A 203 -12.70 -1.04 -10.79
CA VAL A 203 -12.59 -0.60 -12.20
C VAL A 203 -11.26 0.08 -12.47
N GLY A 204 -10.81 0.95 -11.56
CA GLY A 204 -9.47 1.54 -11.64
C GLY A 204 -8.39 0.46 -11.65
N ASP A 205 -8.49 -0.54 -10.75
CA ASP A 205 -7.56 -1.69 -10.69
C ASP A 205 -7.56 -2.48 -12.00
N MET A 206 -8.72 -2.74 -12.60
CA MET A 206 -8.83 -3.46 -13.87
C MET A 206 -8.22 -2.70 -15.04
N VAL A 207 -8.46 -1.38 -15.12
CA VAL A 207 -7.88 -0.53 -16.18
C VAL A 207 -6.38 -0.46 -16.04
N GLU A 208 -5.88 -0.16 -14.84
CA GLU A 208 -4.46 -0.14 -14.49
C GLU A 208 -3.79 -1.45 -14.90
N MET A 209 -4.37 -2.58 -14.49
CA MET A 209 -3.84 -3.90 -14.82
C MET A 209 -3.81 -4.19 -16.32
N THR A 210 -4.88 -3.81 -17.02
CA THR A 210 -4.99 -4.01 -18.47
C THR A 210 -3.92 -3.23 -19.22
N LEU A 211 -3.59 -2.03 -18.74
CA LEU A 211 -2.50 -1.23 -19.28
C LEU A 211 -1.15 -1.85 -18.97
N MET A 212 -0.91 -2.28 -17.73
CA MET A 212 0.35 -2.93 -17.34
C MET A 212 0.66 -4.19 -18.16
N LEU A 213 -0.35 -5.05 -18.36
CA LEU A 213 -0.16 -6.32 -19.07
C LEU A 213 -0.16 -6.16 -20.59
N GLY A 214 -0.78 -5.09 -21.11
CA GLY A 214 -1.00 -4.89 -22.53
C GLY A 214 -0.09 -3.87 -23.20
N LEU A 215 0.53 -2.98 -22.43
CA LEU A 215 1.49 -2.00 -22.93
C LEU A 215 2.85 -2.66 -23.14
N GLU A 216 3.38 -2.46 -24.35
CA GLU A 216 4.75 -2.81 -24.69
C GLU A 216 5.68 -1.75 -24.09
N PRO A 217 6.82 -2.12 -23.47
CA PRO A 217 7.75 -1.16 -22.87
C PRO A 217 8.24 -0.07 -23.85
N GLU A 218 8.31 -0.39 -25.14
CA GLU A 218 8.71 0.56 -26.20
C GLU A 218 7.61 1.59 -26.54
N VAL A 219 6.37 1.33 -26.15
CA VAL A 219 5.22 2.21 -26.39
C VAL A 219 4.97 3.10 -25.18
N GLY A 220 5.06 2.54 -23.97
CA GLY A 220 4.96 3.33 -22.74
C GLY A 220 4.86 2.48 -21.48
N GLU A 221 4.95 3.16 -20.35
CA GLU A 221 5.00 2.57 -19.02
C GLU A 221 3.93 3.21 -18.11
N VAL A 222 3.32 2.40 -17.25
CA VAL A 222 2.37 2.87 -16.23
C VAL A 222 3.17 3.37 -15.03
N ASP A 223 3.14 4.68 -14.78
CA ASP A 223 3.89 5.30 -13.68
C ASP A 223 3.13 5.25 -12.35
N GLY A 224 1.80 5.22 -12.39
CA GLY A 224 1.01 5.07 -11.17
C GLY A 224 -0.45 5.46 -11.30
N THR A 225 -1.23 5.14 -10.27
CA THR A 225 -2.63 5.57 -10.14
C THR A 225 -2.83 6.41 -8.90
N MET A 226 -3.21 7.68 -9.10
CA MET A 226 -3.73 8.51 -8.03
C MET A 226 -5.20 8.18 -7.80
N ARG A 227 -5.62 8.10 -6.53
CA ARG A 227 -6.99 7.73 -6.17
C ARG A 227 -7.63 8.80 -5.31
N SER A 228 -8.76 9.30 -5.77
CA SER A 228 -9.64 10.17 -4.99
C SER A 228 -10.92 9.40 -4.60
N PRO A 229 -11.75 9.96 -3.70
CA PRO A 229 -13.05 9.38 -3.40
C PRO A 229 -14.00 9.28 -4.60
N ASN A 230 -13.72 9.98 -5.70
CA ASN A 230 -14.64 10.11 -6.83
C ASN A 230 -14.08 9.54 -8.15
N GLU A 231 -12.76 9.41 -8.28
CA GLU A 231 -12.11 8.92 -9.49
C GLU A 231 -10.73 8.31 -9.22
N SER A 232 -10.26 7.52 -10.18
CA SER A 232 -8.87 7.06 -10.25
C SER A 232 -8.22 7.64 -11.51
N GLU A 233 -7.03 8.22 -11.36
CA GLU A 233 -6.23 8.78 -12.45
C GLU A 233 -4.98 7.92 -12.64
N ILE A 234 -4.90 7.20 -13.76
CA ILE A 234 -3.78 6.32 -14.10
C ILE A 234 -2.88 7.07 -15.08
N SER A 235 -1.62 7.32 -14.71
CA SER A 235 -0.66 8.01 -15.57
C SER A 235 0.17 6.99 -16.35
N VAL A 236 0.24 7.19 -17.66
CA VAL A 236 1.06 6.40 -18.58
C VAL A 236 1.99 7.36 -19.32
N TYR A 237 3.27 7.03 -19.40
CA TYR A 237 4.28 7.83 -20.09
C TYR A 237 4.84 7.09 -21.30
N GLY A 238 5.19 7.82 -22.35
CA GLY A 238 5.75 7.22 -23.57
C GLY A 238 6.43 8.25 -24.47
N PRO A 239 7.16 7.80 -25.50
CA PRO A 239 7.90 8.68 -26.41
C PRO A 239 7.03 9.38 -27.47
N ASP A 240 5.79 8.92 -27.68
CA ASP A 240 4.82 9.50 -28.63
C ASP A 240 3.42 9.44 -28.01
N GLY A 241 2.90 10.59 -27.57
CA GLY A 241 1.64 10.69 -26.86
C GLY A 241 0.42 10.28 -27.67
N ARG A 242 0.47 10.42 -29.00
CA ARG A 242 -0.64 10.02 -29.87
C ARG A 242 -0.65 8.51 -30.05
N ARG A 243 0.51 7.91 -30.35
CA ARG A 243 0.66 6.46 -30.43
C ARG A 243 0.31 5.80 -29.09
N LEU A 244 0.74 6.41 -27.99
CA LEU A 244 0.41 5.95 -26.64
C LEU A 244 -1.09 6.02 -26.39
N ALA A 245 -1.74 7.15 -26.70
CA ALA A 245 -3.19 7.30 -26.53
C ALA A 245 -3.98 6.27 -27.33
N ASP A 246 -3.61 6.02 -28.59
CA ASP A 246 -4.25 5.01 -29.44
C ASP A 246 -4.12 3.61 -28.84
N ARG A 247 -2.92 3.27 -28.32
CA ARG A 247 -2.68 1.97 -27.68
C ARG A 247 -3.43 1.82 -26.36
N VAL A 248 -3.39 2.83 -25.49
CA VAL A 248 -4.17 2.87 -24.24
C VAL A 248 -5.65 2.67 -24.55
N LEU A 249 -6.17 3.37 -25.58
CA LEU A 249 -7.56 3.26 -26.00
C LEU A 249 -7.91 1.83 -26.48
N GLU A 250 -7.07 1.22 -27.30
CA GLU A 250 -7.24 -0.16 -27.76
C GLU A 250 -7.34 -1.14 -26.58
N LEU A 251 -6.46 -0.99 -25.59
CA LEU A 251 -6.39 -1.88 -24.43
C LEU A 251 -7.59 -1.72 -23.48
N VAL A 252 -8.06 -0.49 -23.24
CA VAL A 252 -9.13 -0.25 -22.25
C VAL A 252 -10.54 -0.35 -22.84
N ARG A 253 -10.71 -0.21 -24.16
CA ARG A 253 -12.02 -0.28 -24.84
C ARG A 253 -12.82 -1.56 -24.51
N PRO A 254 -12.22 -2.77 -24.41
CA PRO A 254 -12.94 -3.99 -24.05
C PRO A 254 -13.54 -3.99 -22.64
N LEU A 255 -13.04 -3.16 -21.71
CA LEU A 255 -13.49 -3.13 -20.31
C LEU A 255 -14.90 -2.54 -20.13
N ARG A 256 -15.49 -1.96 -21.19
CA ARG A 256 -16.86 -1.38 -21.21
C ARG A 256 -17.16 -0.49 -20.01
N ALA A 257 -16.22 0.37 -19.63
CA ALA A 257 -16.40 1.34 -18.54
C ALA A 257 -17.07 2.62 -19.11
N PRO A 258 -18.38 2.82 -18.92
CA PRO A 258 -19.18 3.78 -19.69
C PRO A 258 -18.87 5.25 -19.43
N ALA A 259 -17.97 5.55 -18.50
CA ALA A 259 -17.57 6.91 -18.14
C ALA A 259 -16.04 7.12 -18.18
N LEU A 260 -15.28 6.17 -18.74
CA LEU A 260 -13.83 6.29 -18.87
C LEU A 260 -13.48 7.48 -19.78
N ARG A 261 -12.54 8.31 -19.34
CA ARG A 261 -12.04 9.47 -20.09
C ARG A 261 -10.52 9.35 -20.19
N LEU A 262 -9.96 9.58 -21.37
CA LEU A 262 -8.52 9.70 -21.53
C LEU A 262 -8.20 11.18 -21.67
N LEU A 263 -7.40 11.72 -20.76
CA LEU A 263 -6.77 13.02 -20.90
C LEU A 263 -5.39 12.77 -21.49
N VAL A 264 -5.16 13.19 -22.73
CA VAL A 264 -3.89 13.02 -23.42
C VAL A 264 -3.15 14.34 -23.36
N ARG A 265 -1.89 14.30 -22.91
CA ARG A 265 -0.94 15.41 -22.96
C ARG A 265 0.27 15.00 -23.78
N ALA A 266 0.55 15.73 -24.86
CA ALA A 266 1.75 15.53 -25.67
C ALA A 266 2.44 16.89 -25.86
N GLY A 267 3.59 17.07 -25.23
CA GLY A 267 4.18 18.40 -25.03
C GLY A 267 3.18 19.40 -24.43
N ASP A 268 2.99 20.54 -25.10
CA ASP A 268 2.06 21.60 -24.68
C ASP A 268 0.59 21.36 -25.10
N GLN A 269 0.30 20.27 -25.82
CA GLN A 269 -1.04 19.97 -26.31
C GLN A 269 -1.80 19.09 -25.32
N GLU A 270 -3.06 19.44 -25.05
CA GLU A 270 -3.97 18.66 -24.22
C GLU A 270 -5.28 18.40 -24.97
N TRP A 271 -5.76 17.15 -24.96
CA TRP A 271 -7.08 16.81 -25.47
C TRP A 271 -7.71 15.66 -24.68
N THR A 272 -9.03 15.53 -24.79
CA THR A 272 -9.80 14.46 -24.14
C THR A 272 -10.35 13.49 -25.19
N LEU A 273 -10.19 12.19 -24.97
CA LEU A 273 -10.83 11.13 -25.75
C LEU A 273 -11.84 10.38 -24.89
N ARG A 274 -12.96 9.98 -25.50
CA ARG A 274 -13.97 9.11 -24.89
C ARG A 274 -13.99 7.80 -25.67
N PRO A 275 -13.72 6.64 -25.03
CA PRO A 275 -13.57 5.37 -25.75
C PRO A 275 -14.80 4.86 -26.51
N HIS A 276 -15.95 5.45 -26.24
CA HIS A 276 -17.27 5.01 -26.68
C HIS A 276 -17.99 6.05 -27.54
N GLU A 277 -17.32 7.15 -27.90
CA GLU A 277 -17.78 8.15 -28.90
C GLU A 277 -17.03 7.96 -30.21
#